data_AF-A0AAU4ESR5-F1
#
_entry.id   AF-A0AAU4ESR5-F1
#
_cell.length_a   1.000
_cell.length_b   1.000
_cell.length_c   1.000
_cell.angle_alpha   90.00
_cell.angle_beta   90.00
_cell.angle_gamma   90.00
#
_symmetry.space_group_name_H-M   'P 1'
#
loop_
_entity.id
_entity.type
_entity.pdbx_description
1 polymer ?
#
loop_
_entity_poly.entity_id
_entity_poly.type
_entity_poly.pdbx_seq_one_letter_code
_entity_poly.pdbx_strand_id
1 'polypeptide(L)'
;MSLRIKGISLQVDEVSEEVAAHDLRAIREQLHCTDVILIGMDLPKLFTAAHNALAAGLDVWIEPHPVDIGRRKVLRTLEVAALAAEQLRRGFPGRVNLVVGCEFSLHLAGMIPGRPEAMRLLVTIHWRRRFEKRINRKVNRLLARALGRVKPVFGGPVTYAAASWEDVDWSGFDYAGVNLYRTASNSAQFEVRLKERLARAGKPLLITEFGCGAYVGGAQRGPGSFKIVNWLSVPPKIRKGNIRSERVQAAYVGDMIDVYARNDVHGAFVYTFALRDYPHFADPLRDLDMASFSVVKIDPDDLDRWEPKDVFHEIARRYAVPAVQLAGGGRASIEQP
;
A
#
# COMPACT_ATOMS: atom_id res chain seq x y z
N MET A 1 -15.77 -15.68 2.55
CA MET A 1 -15.21 -15.11 1.29
C MET A 1 -13.78 -14.69 1.57
N SER A 2 -12.85 -14.93 0.65
CA SER A 2 -11.43 -14.55 0.78
C SER A 2 -11.11 -13.49 -0.25
N LEU A 3 -10.21 -12.55 0.09
CA LEU A 3 -9.61 -11.65 -0.90
C LEU A 3 -8.96 -12.48 -2.02
N ARG A 4 -9.08 -11.98 -3.26
CA ARG A 4 -8.42 -12.58 -4.42
C ARG A 4 -6.92 -12.27 -4.40
N ILE A 5 -6.57 -11.02 -4.09
CA ILE A 5 -5.19 -10.58 -3.84
C ILE A 5 -5.00 -10.37 -2.34
N LYS A 6 -4.09 -11.15 -1.76
CA LYS A 6 -3.64 -11.08 -0.36
C LYS A 6 -2.29 -10.35 -0.36
N GLY A 7 -2.33 -9.03 -0.28
CA GLY A 7 -1.19 -8.17 -0.53
C GLY A 7 -0.54 -7.57 0.71
N ILE A 8 0.73 -7.18 0.55
CA ILE A 8 1.49 -6.31 1.47
C ILE A 8 2.45 -5.43 0.66
N SER A 9 2.88 -4.28 1.19
CA SER A 9 3.94 -3.47 0.58
C SER A 9 5.32 -3.74 1.20
N LEU A 10 6.38 -3.48 0.43
CA LEU A 10 7.77 -3.51 0.89
C LEU A 10 8.55 -2.35 0.26
N GLN A 11 9.27 -1.59 1.10
CA GLN A 11 10.21 -0.57 0.63
C GLN A 11 11.59 -1.21 0.41
N VAL A 12 12.25 -0.87 -0.70
CA VAL A 12 13.47 -1.56 -1.14
C VAL A 12 14.71 -0.67 -1.22
N ASP A 13 14.54 0.65 -1.18
CA ASP A 13 15.67 1.58 -1.38
C ASP A 13 16.68 1.53 -0.23
N GLU A 14 16.21 1.36 1.01
CA GLU A 14 17.01 1.46 2.24
C GLU A 14 17.72 0.17 2.64
N VAL A 15 17.52 -0.93 1.90
CA VAL A 15 18.05 -2.25 2.25
C VAL A 15 18.99 -2.79 1.20
N SER A 16 19.78 -3.79 1.57
CA SER A 16 20.53 -4.62 0.63
C SER A 16 19.59 -5.58 -0.13
N GLU A 17 20.09 -6.15 -1.22
CA GLU A 17 19.32 -7.11 -2.01
C GLU A 17 19.04 -8.40 -1.23
N GLU A 18 19.98 -8.82 -0.39
CA GLU A 18 19.87 -10.01 0.47
C GLU A 18 18.77 -9.84 1.52
N VAL A 19 18.71 -8.65 2.14
CA VAL A 19 17.71 -8.29 3.15
C VAL A 19 16.32 -8.21 2.51
N ALA A 20 16.20 -7.53 1.36
CA ALA A 20 14.95 -7.51 0.61
C ALA A 20 14.49 -8.93 0.21
N ALA A 21 15.40 -9.79 -0.23
CA ALA A 21 15.08 -11.18 -0.57
C ALA A 21 14.65 -12.01 0.66
N HIS A 22 15.24 -11.76 1.83
CA HIS A 22 14.82 -12.38 3.09
C HIS A 22 13.41 -11.93 3.48
N ASP A 23 13.14 -10.63 3.43
CA ASP A 23 11.83 -10.04 3.72
C ASP A 23 10.75 -10.62 2.78
N LEU A 24 11.05 -10.74 1.48
CA LEU A 24 10.15 -11.34 0.48
C LEU A 24 9.82 -12.82 0.72
N ARG A 25 10.79 -13.62 1.18
CA ARG A 25 10.52 -15.01 1.58
C ARG A 25 9.58 -15.05 2.79
N ALA A 26 9.80 -14.23 3.81
CA ALA A 26 8.91 -14.16 4.96
C ALA A 26 7.48 -13.72 4.55
N ILE A 27 7.36 -12.73 3.67
CA ILE A 27 6.07 -12.30 3.10
C ILE A 27 5.32 -13.47 2.44
N ARG A 28 6.02 -14.30 1.65
CA ARG A 28 5.37 -15.44 1.00
C ARG A 28 5.07 -16.58 1.98
N GLU A 29 6.10 -17.05 2.67
CA GLU A 29 6.09 -18.33 3.37
C GLU A 29 5.39 -18.23 4.73
N GLN A 30 5.54 -17.10 5.40
CA GLN A 30 5.04 -16.91 6.77
C GLN A 30 3.75 -16.07 6.82
N LEU A 31 3.64 -15.04 5.98
CA LEU A 31 2.40 -14.24 5.90
C LEU A 31 1.37 -14.79 4.90
N HIS A 32 1.76 -15.75 4.05
CA HIS A 32 0.91 -16.34 3.01
C HIS A 32 0.36 -15.31 2.00
N CYS A 33 1.08 -14.20 1.80
CA CYS A 33 0.74 -13.21 0.79
C CYS A 33 0.84 -13.84 -0.62
N THR A 34 -0.02 -13.37 -1.52
CA THR A 34 0.03 -13.72 -2.95
C THR A 34 0.73 -12.65 -3.77
N ASP A 35 0.66 -11.39 -3.33
CA ASP A 35 1.14 -10.25 -4.06
C ASP A 35 1.94 -9.31 -3.15
N VAL A 36 2.88 -8.57 -3.75
CA VAL A 36 3.63 -7.51 -3.07
C VAL A 36 3.67 -6.24 -3.89
N ILE A 37 3.39 -5.08 -3.26
CA ILE A 37 3.75 -3.78 -3.82
C ILE A 37 5.21 -3.48 -3.43
N LEU A 38 6.08 -3.35 -4.43
CA LEU A 38 7.45 -2.95 -4.23
C LEU A 38 7.58 -1.46 -4.48
N ILE A 39 8.06 -0.73 -3.46
CA ILE A 39 8.11 0.73 -3.45
C ILE A 39 9.57 1.17 -3.43
N GLY A 40 9.97 1.98 -4.41
CA GLY A 40 11.32 2.52 -4.46
C GLY A 40 11.57 3.46 -5.64
N MET A 41 12.63 4.26 -5.54
CA MET A 41 13.12 5.15 -6.60
C MET A 41 14.44 4.70 -7.22
N ASP A 42 15.17 3.83 -6.54
CA ASP A 42 16.31 3.11 -7.14
C ASP A 42 15.77 1.99 -8.04
N LEU A 43 15.58 2.30 -9.32
CA LEU A 43 15.01 1.34 -10.27
C LEU A 43 15.81 0.03 -10.35
N PRO A 44 17.15 0.02 -10.44
CA PRO A 44 17.93 -1.21 -10.32
C PRO A 44 17.54 -2.07 -9.11
N LYS A 45 17.57 -1.51 -7.89
CA LYS A 45 17.16 -2.25 -6.69
C LYS A 45 15.71 -2.73 -6.76
N LEU A 46 14.81 -1.88 -7.24
CA LEU A 46 13.39 -2.19 -7.39
C LEU A 46 13.15 -3.39 -8.32
N PHE A 47 13.87 -3.45 -9.44
CA PHE A 47 13.73 -4.56 -10.39
C PHE A 47 14.45 -5.83 -9.93
N THR A 48 15.56 -5.73 -9.19
CA THR A 48 16.16 -6.90 -8.51
C THR A 48 15.17 -7.48 -7.50
N ALA A 49 14.56 -6.64 -6.65
CA ALA A 49 13.55 -7.08 -5.69
C ALA A 49 12.32 -7.69 -6.39
N ALA A 50 11.88 -7.12 -7.52
CA ALA A 50 10.76 -7.67 -8.31
C ALA A 50 11.06 -9.06 -8.85
N HIS A 51 12.27 -9.29 -9.36
CA HIS A 51 12.71 -10.61 -9.78
C HIS A 51 12.73 -11.61 -8.61
N ASN A 52 13.28 -11.20 -7.45
CA ASN A 52 13.33 -12.03 -6.24
C ASN A 52 11.92 -12.39 -5.73
N ALA A 53 10.98 -11.45 -5.78
CA ALA A 53 9.58 -11.69 -5.38
C ALA A 53 8.89 -12.70 -6.30
N LEU A 54 9.08 -12.57 -7.62
CA LEU A 54 8.53 -13.51 -8.61
C LEU A 54 9.08 -14.92 -8.43
N ALA A 55 10.39 -15.03 -8.18
CA ALA A 55 11.07 -16.28 -7.89
C ALA A 55 10.59 -16.93 -6.57
N ALA A 56 10.28 -16.12 -5.56
CA ALA A 56 9.67 -16.57 -4.32
C ALA A 56 8.18 -16.97 -4.47
N GLY A 57 7.56 -16.76 -5.64
CA GLY A 57 6.16 -17.10 -5.88
C GLY A 57 5.16 -16.02 -5.50
N LEU A 58 5.60 -14.76 -5.42
CA LEU A 58 4.73 -13.58 -5.28
C LEU A 58 4.49 -12.93 -6.64
N ASP A 59 3.27 -12.47 -6.88
CA ASP A 59 2.98 -11.56 -7.99
C ASP A 59 3.37 -10.13 -7.59
N VAL A 60 3.89 -9.35 -8.53
CA VAL A 60 4.52 -8.06 -8.21
C VAL A 60 3.74 -6.88 -8.74
N TRP A 61 3.63 -5.87 -7.90
CA TRP A 61 3.12 -4.55 -8.21
C TRP A 61 4.27 -3.56 -8.05
N ILE A 62 4.85 -3.15 -9.18
CA ILE A 62 6.03 -2.30 -9.20
C ILE A 62 5.57 -0.85 -9.07
N GLU A 63 6.00 -0.18 -8.00
CA GLU A 63 5.69 1.23 -7.75
C GLU A 63 6.98 2.06 -7.72
N PRO A 64 7.40 2.65 -8.85
CA PRO A 64 8.35 3.74 -8.83
C PRO A 64 7.76 4.87 -7.98
N HIS A 65 8.48 5.35 -6.97
CA HIS A 65 7.92 6.24 -5.93
C HIS A 65 8.47 7.70 -6.00
N PRO A 66 8.15 8.49 -7.04
CA PRO A 66 8.77 9.79 -7.23
C PRO A 66 8.26 10.82 -6.23
N VAL A 67 9.17 11.35 -5.40
CA VAL A 67 8.90 12.41 -4.43
C VAL A 67 9.58 13.71 -4.84
N ASP A 68 8.83 14.82 -4.83
CA ASP A 68 9.32 16.19 -5.04
C ASP A 68 10.14 16.48 -6.32
N ILE A 69 10.11 15.58 -7.30
CA ILE A 69 10.73 15.78 -8.61
C ILE A 69 9.78 16.42 -9.64
N GLY A 70 10.36 17.05 -10.67
CA GLY A 70 9.58 17.69 -11.74
C GLY A 70 8.78 16.70 -12.58
N ARG A 71 7.58 17.09 -13.03
CA ARG A 71 6.66 16.23 -13.81
C ARG A 71 7.27 15.57 -15.05
N ARG A 72 8.19 16.25 -15.74
CA ARG A 72 8.91 15.66 -16.89
C ARG A 72 9.79 14.48 -16.45
N LYS A 73 10.44 14.61 -15.30
CA LYS A 73 11.25 13.53 -14.69
C LYS A 73 10.35 12.39 -14.24
N VAL A 74 9.22 12.67 -13.58
CA VAL A 74 8.20 11.66 -13.24
C VAL A 74 7.82 10.82 -14.45
N LEU A 75 7.37 11.47 -15.55
CA LEU A 75 6.94 10.76 -16.76
C LEU A 75 8.07 9.92 -17.38
N ARG A 76 9.30 10.43 -17.39
CA ARG A 76 10.46 9.68 -17.87
C ARG A 76 10.77 8.47 -16.99
N THR A 77 10.73 8.63 -15.67
CA THR A 77 10.95 7.53 -14.72
C THR A 77 9.91 6.43 -14.93
N LEU A 78 8.64 6.79 -15.10
CA LEU A 78 7.56 5.82 -15.36
C LEU A 78 7.73 5.11 -16.71
N GLU A 79 8.17 5.80 -17.76
CA GLU A 79 8.46 5.20 -19.06
C GLU A 79 9.61 4.18 -18.97
N VAL A 80 10.70 4.53 -18.27
CA VAL A 80 11.84 3.63 -18.03
C VAL A 80 11.41 2.41 -17.20
N ALA A 81 10.65 2.63 -16.13
CA ALA A 81 10.13 1.53 -15.31
C ALA A 81 9.17 0.63 -16.10
N ALA A 82 8.30 1.19 -16.94
CA ALA A 82 7.38 0.40 -17.77
C ALA A 82 8.13 -0.48 -18.79
N LEU A 83 9.21 0.01 -19.40
CA LEU A 83 10.06 -0.78 -20.29
C LEU A 83 10.73 -1.94 -19.55
N ALA A 84 11.28 -1.70 -18.37
CA ALA A 84 11.90 -2.74 -17.55
C ALA A 84 10.86 -3.75 -17.03
N ALA A 85 9.65 -3.28 -16.66
CA ALA A 85 8.54 -4.14 -16.27
C ALA A 85 8.06 -5.04 -17.41
N GLU A 86 8.05 -4.53 -18.65
CA GLU A 86 7.71 -5.35 -19.83
C GLU A 86 8.76 -6.44 -20.08
N GLN A 87 10.04 -6.13 -19.92
CA GLN A 87 11.11 -7.14 -20.01
C GLN A 87 10.90 -8.25 -18.97
N LEU A 88 10.63 -7.87 -17.71
CA LEU A 88 10.37 -8.82 -16.63
C LEU A 88 9.09 -9.65 -16.88
N ARG A 89 8.01 -9.00 -17.33
CA ARG A 89 6.72 -9.65 -17.64
C ARG A 89 6.83 -10.72 -18.72
N ARG A 90 7.75 -10.58 -19.68
CA ARG A 90 7.98 -11.62 -20.70
C ARG A 90 8.52 -12.92 -20.10
N GLY A 91 9.33 -12.82 -19.04
CA GLY A 91 9.80 -13.97 -18.27
C GLY A 91 8.75 -14.53 -17.30
N PHE A 92 7.83 -13.67 -16.84
CA PHE A 92 6.78 -14.03 -15.88
C PHE A 92 5.39 -13.56 -16.33
N PRO A 93 4.79 -14.18 -17.37
CA PRO A 93 3.54 -13.72 -17.95
C PRO A 93 2.40 -13.70 -16.92
N GLY A 94 1.69 -12.57 -16.84
CA GLY A 94 0.52 -12.40 -15.97
C GLY A 94 0.81 -12.11 -14.51
N ARG A 95 2.09 -12.02 -14.10
CA ARG A 95 2.50 -11.87 -12.69
C ARG A 95 3.15 -10.51 -12.38
N VAL A 96 3.26 -9.63 -13.38
CA VAL A 96 3.92 -8.32 -13.27
C VAL A 96 2.91 -7.21 -13.57
N ASN A 97 2.71 -6.32 -12.60
CA ASN A 97 1.79 -5.19 -12.65
C ASN A 97 2.54 -3.89 -12.34
N LEU A 98 1.99 -2.76 -12.76
CA LEU A 98 2.60 -1.44 -12.54
C LEU A 98 1.66 -0.50 -11.80
N VAL A 99 2.16 0.10 -10.72
CA VAL A 99 1.53 1.21 -10.01
C VAL A 99 2.21 2.49 -10.49
N VAL A 100 1.49 3.34 -11.25
CA VAL A 100 2.11 4.52 -11.90
C VAL A 100 2.43 5.66 -10.92
N GLY A 101 2.15 5.45 -9.64
CA GLY A 101 2.47 6.36 -8.55
C GLY A 101 1.50 6.24 -7.38
N CYS A 102 1.83 6.95 -6.31
CA CYS A 102 1.07 7.03 -5.08
C CYS A 102 0.88 8.50 -4.69
N GLU A 103 -0.33 8.86 -4.27
CA GLU A 103 -0.75 10.17 -3.73
C GLU A 103 -0.02 11.39 -4.33
N PHE A 104 0.01 11.51 -5.66
CA PHE A 104 0.71 12.59 -6.34
C PHE A 104 0.29 13.98 -5.88
N SER A 105 -0.96 14.17 -5.43
CA SER A 105 -1.37 15.44 -4.84
C SER A 105 -0.54 15.84 -3.61
N LEU A 106 -0.06 14.86 -2.85
CA LEU A 106 0.76 15.03 -1.65
C LEU A 106 2.26 14.96 -1.96
N HIS A 107 2.73 13.95 -2.71
CA HIS A 107 4.17 13.70 -2.89
C HIS A 107 4.84 14.55 -3.97
N LEU A 108 4.09 15.11 -4.92
CA LEU A 108 4.67 15.92 -6.00
C LEU A 108 4.54 17.43 -5.76
N ALA A 109 5.67 18.12 -5.92
CA ALA A 109 5.72 19.57 -5.88
C ALA A 109 4.76 20.22 -6.89
N GLY A 110 4.06 21.27 -6.44
CA GLY A 110 3.20 22.09 -7.29
C GLY A 110 1.83 21.48 -7.60
N MET A 111 1.44 20.37 -6.96
CA MET A 111 0.06 19.90 -6.97
C MET A 111 -0.78 20.76 -6.02
N ILE A 112 -0.38 20.83 -4.76
CA ILE A 112 -0.94 21.66 -3.68
C ILE A 112 0.09 22.75 -3.29
N PRO A 113 -0.34 23.96 -2.89
CA PRO A 113 0.57 24.95 -2.29
C PRO A 113 1.27 24.37 -1.06
N GLY A 114 2.59 24.55 -0.95
CA GLY A 114 3.38 24.06 0.16
C GLY A 114 4.67 23.38 -0.29
N ARG A 115 5.77 23.81 0.30
CA ARG A 115 7.07 23.12 0.31
C ARG A 115 7.65 23.34 1.71
N PRO A 116 8.17 22.31 2.40
CA PRO A 116 8.29 20.88 2.04
C PRO A 116 6.96 20.10 2.08
N GLU A 117 6.98 18.78 1.82
CA GLU A 117 5.80 17.89 1.87
C GLU A 117 4.95 18.05 3.14
N ALA A 118 5.59 18.20 4.31
CA ALA A 118 4.91 18.47 5.57
C ALA A 118 3.98 19.69 5.50
N MET A 119 4.37 20.75 4.78
CA MET A 119 3.49 21.91 4.55
C MET A 119 2.33 21.54 3.62
N ARG A 120 2.53 20.71 2.59
CA ARG A 120 1.41 20.23 1.73
C ARG A 120 0.43 19.38 2.51
N LEU A 121 0.91 18.55 3.42
CA LEU A 121 0.06 17.77 4.31
C LEU A 121 -0.81 18.70 5.18
N LEU A 122 -0.22 19.75 5.77
CA LEU A 122 -0.97 20.76 6.53
C LEU A 122 -1.99 21.51 5.68
N VAL A 123 -1.63 21.92 4.45
CA VAL A 123 -2.56 22.56 3.52
C VAL A 123 -3.69 21.61 3.12
N THR A 124 -3.42 20.32 2.93
CA THR A 124 -4.43 19.31 2.61
C THR A 124 -5.40 19.12 3.79
N ILE A 125 -4.89 19.06 5.02
CA ILE A 125 -5.73 18.89 6.21
C ILE A 125 -6.68 20.09 6.39
N HIS A 126 -6.20 21.33 6.21
CA HIS A 126 -6.96 22.52 6.58
C HIS A 126 -7.67 23.21 5.41
N TRP A 127 -7.16 23.09 4.18
CA TRP A 127 -7.59 23.90 3.03
C TRP A 127 -7.94 23.09 1.78
N ARG A 128 -7.88 21.74 1.81
CA ARG A 128 -8.12 20.88 0.63
C ARG A 128 -9.39 21.21 -0.13
N ARG A 129 -10.53 21.39 0.54
CA ARG A 129 -11.83 21.67 -0.10
C ARG A 129 -11.77 22.89 -1.03
N ARG A 130 -10.92 23.88 -0.73
CA ARG A 130 -10.75 25.06 -1.58
C ARG A 130 -9.96 24.78 -2.86
N PHE A 131 -9.13 23.73 -2.87
CA PHE A 131 -8.26 23.37 -3.99
C PHE A 131 -8.65 22.08 -4.71
N GLU A 132 -9.66 21.36 -4.22
CA GLU A 132 -10.08 20.03 -4.68
C GLU A 132 -10.20 19.92 -6.20
N LYS A 133 -11.02 20.77 -6.84
CA LYS A 133 -11.17 20.79 -8.32
C LYS A 133 -9.84 21.00 -9.05
N ARG A 134 -8.94 21.82 -8.49
CA ARG A 134 -7.62 22.10 -9.08
C ARG A 134 -6.65 20.93 -8.88
N ILE A 135 -6.70 20.28 -7.73
CA ILE A 135 -5.90 19.09 -7.41
C ILE A 135 -6.29 17.97 -8.36
N ASN A 136 -7.58 17.60 -8.41
CA ASN A 136 -8.07 16.51 -9.25
C ASN A 136 -7.75 16.76 -10.73
N ARG A 137 -7.94 17.99 -11.23
CA ARG A 137 -7.57 18.35 -12.61
C ARG A 137 -6.06 18.16 -12.89
N LYS A 138 -5.19 18.54 -11.94
CA LYS A 138 -3.73 18.40 -12.11
C LYS A 138 -3.29 16.94 -12.04
N VAL A 139 -3.84 16.18 -11.09
CA VAL A 139 -3.57 14.75 -10.91
C VAL A 139 -4.02 14.00 -12.17
N ASN A 140 -5.29 14.12 -12.58
CA ASN A 140 -5.81 13.44 -13.77
C ASN A 140 -5.06 13.84 -15.05
N ARG A 141 -4.64 15.10 -15.21
CA ARG A 141 -3.80 15.51 -16.34
C ARG A 141 -2.42 14.83 -16.32
N LEU A 142 -1.83 14.63 -15.15
CA LEU A 142 -0.55 13.92 -15.03
C LEU A 142 -0.73 12.42 -15.28
N LEU A 143 -1.77 11.81 -14.71
CA LEU A 143 -2.10 10.38 -14.89
C LEU A 143 -2.39 10.05 -16.36
N ALA A 144 -3.17 10.87 -17.06
CA ALA A 144 -3.42 10.68 -18.50
C ALA A 144 -2.12 10.72 -19.32
N ARG A 145 -1.18 11.61 -18.95
CA ARG A 145 0.16 11.66 -19.58
C ARG A 145 1.02 10.46 -19.21
N ALA A 146 0.93 9.96 -17.98
CA ALA A 146 1.64 8.77 -17.53
C ALA A 146 1.14 7.54 -18.31
N LEU A 147 -0.18 7.34 -18.40
CA LEU A 147 -0.77 6.26 -19.19
C LEU A 147 -0.34 6.33 -20.67
N GLY A 148 -0.32 7.53 -21.26
CA GLY A 148 0.16 7.72 -22.64
C GLY A 148 1.64 7.38 -22.86
N ARG A 149 2.44 7.26 -21.79
CA ARG A 149 3.84 6.81 -21.83
C ARG A 149 4.00 5.34 -21.49
N VAL A 150 3.22 4.85 -20.53
CA VAL A 150 3.31 3.49 -20.01
C VAL A 150 2.66 2.47 -20.93
N LYS A 151 1.41 2.70 -21.35
CA LYS A 151 0.64 1.70 -22.11
C LYS A 151 1.24 1.26 -23.44
N PRO A 152 1.90 2.14 -24.22
CA PRO A 152 2.53 1.71 -25.47
C PRO A 152 3.69 0.74 -25.27
N VAL A 153 4.30 0.72 -24.08
CA VAL A 153 5.54 -0.03 -23.82
C VAL A 153 5.40 -1.15 -22.80
N PHE A 154 4.27 -1.21 -22.07
CA PHE A 154 3.99 -2.24 -21.07
C PHE A 154 2.62 -2.87 -21.32
N GLY A 155 2.62 -4.20 -21.51
CA GLY A 155 1.41 -4.98 -21.80
C GLY A 155 0.72 -5.58 -20.57
N GLY A 156 1.21 -5.33 -19.36
CA GLY A 156 0.61 -5.82 -18.11
C GLY A 156 -0.39 -4.84 -17.50
N PRO A 157 -1.06 -5.22 -16.39
CA PRO A 157 -2.06 -4.38 -15.76
C PRO A 157 -1.46 -3.14 -15.07
N VAL A 158 -2.21 -2.04 -15.12
CA VAL A 158 -1.78 -0.75 -14.60
C VAL A 158 -2.82 -0.19 -13.62
N THR A 159 -2.34 0.36 -12.50
CA THR A 159 -3.14 1.10 -11.52
C THR A 159 -2.41 2.34 -11.01
N TYR A 160 -3.04 3.07 -10.09
CA TYR A 160 -2.51 4.22 -9.37
C TYR A 160 -3.01 4.16 -7.92
N ALA A 161 -2.14 4.42 -6.94
CA ALA A 161 -2.50 4.43 -5.52
C ALA A 161 -3.03 5.81 -5.13
N ALA A 162 -4.34 6.00 -5.28
CA ALA A 162 -4.97 7.30 -5.04
C ALA A 162 -5.18 7.56 -3.55
N ALA A 163 -4.90 8.78 -3.11
CA ALA A 163 -5.31 9.21 -1.78
C ALA A 163 -6.83 9.17 -1.68
N SER A 164 -7.39 8.92 -0.49
CA SER A 164 -8.85 8.83 -0.28
C SER A 164 -9.65 10.06 -0.73
N TRP A 165 -8.98 11.22 -0.91
CA TRP A 165 -9.57 12.49 -1.36
C TRP A 165 -9.31 12.81 -2.84
N GLU A 166 -8.53 12.02 -3.56
CA GLU A 166 -8.33 12.20 -4.99
C GLU A 166 -9.50 11.61 -5.77
N ASP A 167 -10.07 12.41 -6.66
CA ASP A 167 -11.11 11.99 -7.60
C ASP A 167 -10.44 11.68 -8.94
N VAL A 168 -10.09 10.42 -9.12
CA VAL A 168 -9.30 9.93 -10.25
C VAL A 168 -10.19 9.48 -11.38
N ASP A 169 -9.85 9.90 -12.60
CA ASP A 169 -10.42 9.31 -13.81
C ASP A 169 -9.77 7.95 -14.06
N TRP A 170 -10.50 6.88 -13.77
CA TRP A 170 -10.05 5.50 -13.95
C TRP A 170 -10.08 5.03 -15.42
N SER A 171 -10.46 5.90 -16.36
CA SER A 171 -10.41 5.61 -17.78
C SER A 171 -9.00 5.25 -18.21
N GLY A 172 -8.85 4.09 -18.83
CA GLY A 172 -7.55 3.57 -19.23
C GLY A 172 -6.79 2.87 -18.11
N PHE A 173 -7.26 2.79 -16.87
CA PHE A 173 -6.68 1.88 -15.87
C PHE A 173 -7.36 0.51 -15.89
N ASP A 174 -6.63 -0.51 -15.44
CA ASP A 174 -7.15 -1.86 -15.28
C ASP A 174 -7.82 -2.03 -13.91
N TYR A 175 -7.28 -1.34 -12.90
CA TYR A 175 -7.78 -1.33 -11.53
C TYR A 175 -7.90 0.08 -10.98
N ALA A 176 -8.91 0.30 -10.14
CA ALA A 176 -9.00 1.49 -9.30
C ALA A 176 -8.23 1.25 -7.99
N GLY A 177 -7.08 1.91 -7.80
CA GLY A 177 -6.24 1.76 -6.62
C GLY A 177 -6.45 2.88 -5.61
N VAL A 178 -6.68 2.55 -4.34
CA VAL A 178 -6.94 3.57 -3.32
C VAL A 178 -6.26 3.26 -1.99
N ASN A 179 -5.63 4.28 -1.42
CA ASN A 179 -5.17 4.29 -0.04
C ASN A 179 -6.38 4.54 0.85
N LEU A 180 -6.85 3.50 1.54
CA LEU A 180 -8.12 3.55 2.24
C LEU A 180 -7.97 3.10 3.69
N TYR A 181 -8.20 4.06 4.57
CA TYR A 181 -8.06 3.88 6.00
C TYR A 181 -9.36 4.15 6.75
N ARG A 182 -9.65 3.29 7.72
CA ARG A 182 -10.68 3.53 8.72
C ARG A 182 -10.11 4.39 9.84
N THR A 183 -10.89 5.35 10.30
CA THR A 183 -10.56 6.25 11.40
C THR A 183 -11.78 6.41 12.29
N ALA A 184 -11.62 7.04 13.45
CA ALA A 184 -12.76 7.39 14.31
C ALA A 184 -13.82 8.20 13.54
N SER A 185 -13.41 9.15 12.71
CA SER A 185 -14.31 10.08 12.03
C SER A 185 -15.11 9.47 10.87
N ASN A 186 -14.70 8.31 10.35
CA ASN A 186 -15.39 7.65 9.25
C ASN A 186 -15.96 6.26 9.62
N SER A 187 -15.64 5.72 10.80
CA SER A 187 -15.98 4.37 11.24
C SER A 187 -17.45 3.99 10.97
N ALA A 188 -18.40 4.83 11.39
CA ALA A 188 -19.84 4.59 11.23
C ALA A 188 -20.32 4.52 9.77
N GLN A 189 -19.60 5.15 8.84
CA GLN A 189 -19.97 5.20 7.42
C GLN A 189 -18.97 4.45 6.52
N PHE A 190 -17.97 3.77 7.11
CA PHE A 190 -16.83 3.28 6.36
C PHE A 190 -17.25 2.28 5.27
N GLU A 191 -18.06 1.28 5.63
CA GLU A 191 -18.53 0.28 4.67
C GLU A 191 -19.51 0.83 3.65
N VAL A 192 -20.38 1.77 4.04
CA VAL A 192 -21.27 2.45 3.11
C VAL A 192 -20.45 3.17 2.04
N ARG A 193 -19.43 3.93 2.46
CA ARG A 193 -18.52 4.63 1.54
C ARG A 193 -17.68 3.69 0.69
N LEU A 194 -17.28 2.53 1.24
CA LEU A 194 -16.60 1.49 0.48
C LEU A 194 -17.49 0.96 -0.65
N LYS A 195 -18.75 0.63 -0.35
CA LYS A 195 -19.74 0.18 -1.35
C LYS A 195 -20.01 1.23 -2.42
N GLU A 196 -20.17 2.49 -2.02
CA GLU A 196 -20.30 3.61 -2.96
C GLU A 196 -19.09 3.72 -3.88
N ARG A 197 -17.88 3.54 -3.34
CA ARG A 197 -16.63 3.60 -4.12
C ARG A 197 -16.53 2.43 -5.09
N LEU A 198 -16.90 1.21 -4.68
CA LEU A 198 -16.99 0.03 -5.54
C LEU A 198 -17.96 0.28 -6.71
N ALA A 199 -19.15 0.80 -6.43
CA ALA A 199 -20.16 1.09 -7.45
C ALA A 199 -19.70 2.16 -8.44
N ARG A 200 -18.96 3.17 -7.99
CA ARG A 200 -18.47 4.27 -8.84
C ARG A 200 -17.21 3.96 -9.62
N ALA A 201 -16.36 3.05 -9.15
CA ALA A 201 -15.07 2.79 -9.76
C ALA A 201 -15.19 2.26 -11.20
N GLY A 202 -16.25 1.50 -11.52
CA GLY A 202 -16.44 0.88 -12.83
C GLY A 202 -15.31 -0.10 -13.21
N LYS A 203 -14.47 -0.45 -12.22
CA LYS A 203 -13.25 -1.26 -12.31
C LYS A 203 -13.11 -2.07 -11.02
N PRO A 204 -12.39 -3.20 -11.03
CA PRO A 204 -12.07 -3.90 -9.80
C PRO A 204 -11.25 -2.97 -8.88
N LEU A 205 -11.67 -2.87 -7.61
CA LEU A 205 -11.07 -1.98 -6.62
C LEU A 205 -9.92 -2.68 -5.89
N LEU A 206 -8.75 -2.04 -5.87
CA LEU A 206 -7.60 -2.41 -5.06
C LEU A 206 -7.46 -1.42 -3.90
N ILE A 207 -7.34 -1.94 -2.68
CA ILE A 207 -6.90 -1.13 -1.55
C ILE A 207 -5.38 -1.20 -1.53
N THR A 208 -4.72 -0.17 -2.05
CA THR A 208 -3.26 -0.12 -2.20
C THR A 208 -2.54 0.13 -0.89
N GLU A 209 -3.25 0.64 0.12
CA GLU A 209 -2.66 0.94 1.42
C GLU A 209 -3.72 0.95 2.53
N PHE A 210 -3.46 0.20 3.61
CA PHE A 210 -4.17 0.33 4.89
C PHE A 210 -3.33 -0.20 6.05
N GLY A 211 -3.56 0.36 7.24
CA GLY A 211 -2.86 -0.02 8.47
C GLY A 211 -3.05 1.00 9.59
N CYS A 212 -2.36 0.81 10.71
CA CYS A 212 -2.24 1.80 11.78
C CYS A 212 -0.99 1.56 12.62
N GLY A 213 -0.69 2.47 13.54
CA GLY A 213 0.39 2.31 14.52
C GLY A 213 0.03 1.39 15.69
N ALA A 214 1.06 0.84 16.34
CA ALA A 214 1.00 -0.13 17.43
C ALA A 214 0.87 0.53 18.82
N TYR A 215 -0.20 1.30 19.05
CA TYR A 215 -0.45 1.97 20.33
C TYR A 215 -1.94 2.18 20.61
N VAL A 216 -2.26 2.43 21.88
CA VAL A 216 -3.64 2.76 22.29
C VAL A 216 -4.10 4.05 21.59
N GLY A 217 -5.13 3.93 20.75
CA GLY A 217 -5.61 5.03 19.90
C GLY A 217 -5.09 5.00 18.47
N GLY A 218 -4.22 4.05 18.11
CA GLY A 218 -3.68 3.89 16.74
C GLY A 218 -4.78 3.58 15.72
N ALA A 219 -5.65 2.61 16.02
CA ALA A 219 -6.79 2.23 15.18
C ALA A 219 -7.73 3.41 14.85
N GLN A 220 -7.99 4.29 15.83
CA GLN A 220 -8.85 5.46 15.66
C GLN A 220 -8.18 6.54 14.81
N ARG A 221 -6.84 6.62 14.83
CA ARG A 221 -6.07 7.59 14.06
C ARG A 221 -5.82 7.13 12.62
N GLY A 222 -5.79 5.83 12.35
CA GLY A 222 -5.55 5.25 11.02
C GLY A 222 -4.27 5.80 10.38
N PRO A 223 -4.35 6.53 9.25
CA PRO A 223 -3.17 7.06 8.57
C PRO A 223 -2.48 8.15 9.40
N GLY A 224 -3.19 8.75 10.37
CA GLY A 224 -2.64 9.74 11.29
C GLY A 224 -1.78 9.16 12.42
N SER A 225 -1.36 7.90 12.33
CA SER A 225 -0.62 7.22 13.40
C SER A 225 0.72 7.90 13.72
N PHE A 226 1.40 8.45 12.72
CA PHE A 226 2.63 9.25 12.84
C PHE A 226 2.50 10.50 13.72
N LYS A 227 1.27 10.95 14.04
CA LYS A 227 1.03 12.18 14.82
C LYS A 227 1.46 12.05 16.29
N ILE A 228 1.81 10.87 16.78
CA ILE A 228 2.37 10.75 18.14
C ILE A 228 3.85 11.09 18.19
N VAL A 229 4.53 11.18 17.05
CA VAL A 229 5.94 11.57 16.97
C VAL A 229 6.06 13.10 17.06
N ASN A 230 6.97 13.57 17.89
CA ASN A 230 7.44 14.94 17.90
C ASN A 230 8.60 15.10 16.92
N TRP A 231 8.27 15.44 15.68
CA TRP A 231 9.23 15.71 14.60
C TRP A 231 10.10 16.95 14.82
N LEU A 232 9.77 17.79 15.82
CA LEU A 232 10.59 18.95 16.19
C LEU A 232 11.70 18.59 17.19
N SER A 233 11.72 17.37 17.70
CA SER A 233 12.83 16.87 18.53
C SER A 233 13.95 16.33 17.64
N VAL A 234 15.20 16.50 18.09
CA VAL A 234 16.38 15.89 17.46
C VAL A 234 17.10 15.02 18.50
N PRO A 235 17.09 13.68 18.36
CA PRO A 235 16.31 12.90 17.38
C PRO A 235 14.79 12.99 17.63
N PRO A 236 13.94 12.60 16.65
CA PRO A 236 12.50 12.50 16.83
C PRO A 236 12.14 11.61 18.03
N LYS A 237 11.07 11.98 18.76
CA LYS A 237 10.64 11.26 19.97
C LYS A 237 9.14 11.06 20.00
N ILE A 238 8.68 9.96 20.59
CA ILE A 238 7.27 9.76 20.90
C ILE A 238 6.85 10.78 21.98
N ARG A 239 5.70 11.41 21.77
CA ARG A 239 5.08 12.30 22.76
C ARG A 239 4.70 11.50 24.00
N LYS A 240 4.97 12.08 25.19
CA LYS A 240 4.63 11.46 26.48
C LYS A 240 3.16 11.04 26.54
N GLY A 241 2.90 9.91 27.19
CA GLY A 241 1.55 9.39 27.43
C GLY A 241 0.98 8.46 26.36
N ASN A 242 1.71 8.19 25.28
CA ASN A 242 1.34 7.12 24.35
C ASN A 242 1.81 5.77 24.89
N ILE A 243 0.97 4.74 24.77
CA ILE A 243 1.21 3.40 25.32
C ILE A 243 1.23 2.40 24.17
N ARG A 244 2.34 1.66 24.03
CA ARG A 244 2.50 0.61 23.00
C ARG A 244 1.43 -0.47 23.16
N SER A 245 0.88 -0.93 22.04
CA SER A 245 -0.09 -2.02 21.98
C SER A 245 -0.14 -2.60 20.57
N GLU A 246 0.64 -3.66 20.33
CA GLU A 246 0.64 -4.39 19.05
C GLU A 246 -0.72 -5.03 18.75
N ARG A 247 -1.41 -5.53 19.78
CA ARG A 247 -2.79 -6.02 19.69
C ARG A 247 -3.77 -5.02 19.05
N VAL A 248 -3.57 -3.70 19.22
CA VAL A 248 -4.43 -2.68 18.59
C VAL A 248 -4.20 -2.66 17.08
N GLN A 249 -2.94 -2.72 16.65
CA GLN A 249 -2.58 -2.80 15.24
C GLN A 249 -3.10 -4.10 14.63
N ALA A 250 -2.89 -5.23 15.31
CA ALA A 250 -3.36 -6.54 14.87
C ALA A 250 -4.88 -6.57 14.68
N ALA A 251 -5.64 -6.12 15.69
CA ALA A 251 -7.10 -6.07 15.61
C ALA A 251 -7.58 -5.15 14.47
N TYR A 252 -6.98 -3.97 14.30
CA TYR A 252 -7.33 -3.06 13.22
C TYR A 252 -7.09 -3.69 11.84
N VAL A 253 -5.89 -4.21 11.59
CA VAL A 253 -5.54 -4.81 10.28
C VAL A 253 -6.43 -6.02 10.01
N GLY A 254 -6.66 -6.85 11.02
CA GLY A 254 -7.51 -8.02 10.90
C GLY A 254 -8.96 -7.68 10.55
N ASP A 255 -9.55 -6.71 11.23
CA ASP A 255 -10.89 -6.19 10.92
C ASP A 255 -10.98 -5.66 9.49
N MET A 256 -9.95 -4.93 9.04
CA MET A 256 -9.95 -4.32 7.72
C MET A 256 -9.84 -5.37 6.61
N ILE A 257 -9.04 -6.42 6.80
CA ILE A 257 -9.01 -7.58 5.90
C ILE A 257 -10.42 -8.19 5.77
N ASP A 258 -11.12 -8.39 6.89
CA ASP A 258 -12.47 -8.96 6.88
C ASP A 258 -13.50 -8.04 6.21
N VAL A 259 -13.42 -6.73 6.46
CA VAL A 259 -14.26 -5.72 5.82
C VAL A 259 -14.06 -5.70 4.31
N TYR A 260 -12.82 -5.78 3.84
CA TYR A 260 -12.54 -5.78 2.41
C TYR A 260 -12.97 -7.09 1.75
N ALA A 261 -12.70 -8.23 2.39
CA ALA A 261 -13.11 -9.54 1.89
C ALA A 261 -14.63 -9.69 1.77
N ARG A 262 -15.40 -9.19 2.74
CA ARG A 262 -16.88 -9.30 2.74
C ARG A 262 -17.59 -8.31 1.82
N ASN A 263 -16.89 -7.29 1.34
CA ASN A 263 -17.42 -6.29 0.41
C ASN A 263 -16.87 -6.51 -1.02
N ASP A 264 -16.34 -7.70 -1.32
CA ASP A 264 -15.85 -8.08 -2.66
C ASP A 264 -14.80 -7.13 -3.26
N VAL A 265 -13.96 -6.56 -2.39
CA VAL A 265 -12.75 -5.84 -2.83
C VAL A 265 -11.83 -6.82 -3.56
N HIS A 266 -11.28 -6.40 -4.71
CA HIS A 266 -10.47 -7.29 -5.55
C HIS A 266 -9.16 -7.69 -4.85
N GLY A 267 -8.52 -6.73 -4.19
CA GLY A 267 -7.27 -6.93 -3.49
C GLY A 267 -7.04 -5.89 -2.41
N ALA A 268 -6.31 -6.27 -1.37
CA ALA A 268 -5.89 -5.34 -0.33
C ALA A 268 -4.43 -5.54 0.04
N PHE A 269 -3.70 -4.44 0.18
CA PHE A 269 -2.29 -4.39 0.52
C PHE A 269 -2.10 -3.78 1.89
N VAL A 270 -1.65 -4.60 2.85
CA VAL A 270 -1.25 -4.09 4.16
C VAL A 270 -0.04 -3.19 3.97
N TYR A 271 -0.09 -2.00 4.54
CA TYR A 271 1.05 -1.10 4.63
C TYR A 271 1.61 -1.23 6.04
N THR A 272 2.86 -1.67 6.25
CA THR A 272 3.84 -2.21 5.28
C THR A 272 4.64 -3.33 5.95
N PHE A 273 5.46 -4.09 5.21
CA PHE A 273 6.27 -5.14 5.84
C PHE A 273 7.20 -4.56 6.90
N ALA A 274 8.05 -3.60 6.50
CA ALA A 274 9.04 -2.96 7.36
C ALA A 274 9.20 -1.46 7.03
N LEU A 275 9.58 -0.69 8.05
CA LEU A 275 9.96 0.73 8.04
C LEU A 275 11.20 0.84 8.93
N ARG A 276 12.37 0.92 8.31
CA ARG A 276 13.67 0.86 9.00
C ARG A 276 14.06 2.19 9.62
N ASP A 277 13.47 3.28 9.16
CA ASP A 277 13.51 4.60 9.77
C ASP A 277 12.64 4.74 11.05
N TYR A 278 11.92 3.68 11.44
CA TYR A 278 11.16 3.60 12.70
C TYR A 278 11.62 2.41 13.56
N PRO A 279 12.88 2.39 14.05
CA PRO A 279 13.39 1.30 14.87
C PRO A 279 12.65 1.18 16.20
N HIS A 280 12.63 -0.03 16.74
CA HIS A 280 12.04 -0.34 18.03
C HIS A 280 13.02 -0.01 19.16
N PHE A 281 12.54 0.63 20.23
CA PHE A 281 13.31 0.81 21.46
C PHE A 281 12.49 0.39 22.68
N ALA A 282 13.18 -0.17 23.68
CA ALA A 282 12.56 -0.44 24.98
C ALA A 282 12.12 0.84 25.71
N ASP A 283 12.82 1.96 25.48
CA ASP A 283 12.40 3.29 25.96
C ASP A 283 11.22 3.80 25.11
N PRO A 284 10.00 3.96 25.67
CA PRO A 284 8.83 4.39 24.93
C PRO A 284 8.97 5.77 24.28
N LEU A 285 9.84 6.65 24.80
CA LEU A 285 10.07 7.97 24.21
C LEU A 285 10.89 7.90 22.92
N ARG A 286 11.65 6.83 22.74
CA ARG A 286 12.47 6.58 21.55
C ARG A 286 11.82 5.60 20.58
N ASP A 287 10.82 4.83 21.02
CA ASP A 287 10.16 3.75 20.27
C ASP A 287 9.32 4.29 19.08
N LEU A 288 9.99 4.75 18.02
CA LEU A 288 9.34 5.23 16.80
C LEU A 288 8.46 4.15 16.19
N ASP A 289 8.81 2.88 16.34
CA ASP A 289 8.02 1.73 15.91
C ASP A 289 6.57 1.75 16.43
N MET A 290 6.26 2.41 17.56
CA MET A 290 4.88 2.64 18.00
C MET A 290 4.05 3.38 16.93
N ALA A 291 4.64 4.37 16.28
CA ALA A 291 3.98 5.17 15.25
C ALA A 291 4.05 4.52 13.85
N SER A 292 4.85 3.46 13.71
CA SER A 292 5.09 2.74 12.47
C SER A 292 3.92 1.86 12.06
N PHE A 293 3.77 1.71 10.75
CA PHE A 293 2.82 0.79 10.14
C PHE A 293 3.43 -0.60 9.87
N SER A 294 4.73 -0.79 10.14
CA SER A 294 5.44 -2.06 9.97
C SER A 294 4.71 -3.21 10.66
N VAL A 295 4.70 -4.37 10.03
CA VAL A 295 4.24 -5.62 10.65
C VAL A 295 5.35 -6.33 11.45
N VAL A 296 6.59 -5.85 11.33
CA VAL A 296 7.75 -6.31 12.11
C VAL A 296 8.37 -5.15 12.89
N LYS A 297 9.05 -5.46 14.01
CA LYS A 297 9.90 -4.52 14.75
C LYS A 297 11.30 -4.58 14.17
N ILE A 298 11.93 -3.44 13.95
CA ILE A 298 13.33 -3.36 13.49
C ILE A 298 14.26 -3.19 14.70
N ASP A 299 15.32 -3.97 14.76
CA ASP A 299 16.36 -3.87 15.79
C ASP A 299 17.14 -2.55 15.61
N PRO A 300 17.27 -1.71 16.66
CA PRO A 300 17.94 -0.42 16.55
C PRO A 300 19.46 -0.53 16.34
N ASP A 301 20.06 -1.67 16.67
CA ASP A 301 21.50 -1.91 16.54
C ASP A 301 21.84 -2.65 15.23
N ASP A 302 20.84 -3.28 14.60
CA ASP A 302 20.95 -3.97 13.31
C ASP A 302 19.66 -3.78 12.50
N LEU A 303 19.66 -2.80 11.59
CA LEU A 303 18.48 -2.46 10.79
C LEU A 303 18.07 -3.57 9.82
N ASP A 304 18.89 -4.60 9.62
CA ASP A 304 18.57 -5.75 8.79
C ASP A 304 17.79 -6.82 9.57
N ARG A 305 17.87 -6.79 10.90
CA ARG A 305 17.23 -7.74 11.80
C ARG A 305 15.85 -7.25 12.24
N TRP A 306 14.88 -8.17 12.21
CA TRP A 306 13.52 -7.88 12.64
C TRP A 306 12.87 -9.01 13.43
N GLU A 307 11.85 -8.66 14.21
CA GLU A 307 11.01 -9.58 14.95
C GLU A 307 9.53 -9.39 14.58
N PRO A 308 8.73 -10.47 14.40
CA PRO A 308 7.29 -10.35 14.16
C PRO A 308 6.57 -9.55 15.26
N LYS A 309 5.61 -8.71 14.86
CA LYS A 309 4.60 -8.15 15.78
C LYS A 309 3.37 -9.04 15.86
N ASP A 310 2.46 -8.75 16.80
CA ASP A 310 1.13 -9.39 16.85
C ASP A 310 0.39 -9.33 15.49
N VAL A 311 0.53 -8.22 14.75
CA VAL A 311 -0.13 -8.04 13.45
C VAL A 311 0.42 -8.99 12.37
N PHE A 312 1.69 -9.39 12.45
CA PHE A 312 2.29 -10.37 11.53
C PHE A 312 1.53 -11.70 11.63
N HIS A 313 1.36 -12.20 12.85
CA HIS A 313 0.65 -13.45 13.12
C HIS A 313 -0.83 -13.36 12.74
N GLU A 314 -1.43 -12.19 12.96
CA GLU A 314 -2.83 -11.98 12.59
C GLU A 314 -3.06 -11.98 11.06
N ILE A 315 -2.15 -11.39 10.29
CA ILE A 315 -2.17 -11.46 8.82
C ILE A 315 -1.99 -12.91 8.37
N ALA A 316 -0.97 -13.59 8.88
CA ALA A 316 -0.67 -14.99 8.55
C ALA A 316 -1.91 -15.88 8.77
N ARG A 317 -2.55 -15.77 9.94
CA ARG A 317 -3.76 -16.53 10.28
C ARG A 317 -4.90 -16.30 9.29
N ARG A 318 -5.14 -15.05 8.87
CA ARG A 318 -6.24 -14.70 7.96
C ARG A 318 -5.94 -15.09 6.52
N TYR A 319 -4.69 -14.96 6.08
CA TYR A 319 -4.28 -15.29 4.73
C TYR A 319 -4.05 -16.80 4.52
N ALA A 320 -3.83 -17.57 5.59
CA ALA A 320 -3.75 -19.04 5.52
C ALA A 320 -5.07 -19.71 5.11
N VAL A 321 -6.23 -19.07 5.32
CA VAL A 321 -7.54 -19.67 5.05
C VAL A 321 -7.74 -19.84 3.52
N PRO A 322 -7.93 -21.08 3.02
CA PRO A 322 -8.26 -21.30 1.62
C PRO A 322 -9.65 -20.76 1.28
N ALA A 323 -9.85 -20.29 0.05
CA ALA A 323 -11.19 -19.99 -0.44
C ALA A 323 -11.97 -21.32 -0.53
N VAL A 324 -13.00 -21.50 0.30
CA VAL A 324 -13.92 -22.65 0.18
C VAL A 324 -14.54 -22.61 -1.22
N GLN A 325 -14.20 -23.59 -2.05
CA GLN A 325 -14.88 -23.84 -3.33
C GLN A 325 -16.30 -24.32 -3.01
N LEU A 326 -17.29 -23.45 -3.22
CA LEU A 326 -18.68 -23.89 -3.40
C LEU A 326 -18.78 -24.50 -4.81
N ALA A 327 -18.37 -25.76 -4.96
CA ALA A 327 -18.66 -26.56 -6.14
C ALA A 327 -20.14 -26.97 -6.13
N GLY A 328 -20.78 -26.84 -7.30
CA GLY A 328 -22.23 -26.88 -7.45
C GLY A 328 -22.86 -28.25 -7.19
N GLY A 329 -24.00 -28.22 -6.49
CA GLY A 329 -24.94 -29.33 -6.45
C GLY A 329 -25.63 -29.46 -7.82
N GLY A 330 -25.39 -30.61 -8.47
CA GLY A 330 -25.78 -30.90 -9.83
C GLY A 330 -27.29 -30.92 -10.10
N ARG A 331 -27.63 -30.57 -11.35
CA ARG A 331 -28.89 -30.97 -11.98
C ARG A 331 -28.83 -32.48 -12.24
N ALA A 332 -29.69 -33.24 -11.58
CA ALA A 332 -30.00 -34.60 -11.97
C ALA A 332 -30.87 -34.56 -13.24
N SER A 333 -30.31 -35.04 -14.35
CA SER A 333 -31.07 -35.45 -15.53
C SER A 333 -31.73 -36.79 -15.22
N ILE A 334 -33.06 -36.84 -15.29
CA ILE A 334 -33.82 -38.10 -15.30
C ILE A 334 -34.12 -38.40 -16.77
N GLU A 335 -33.44 -39.39 -17.34
CA GLU A 335 -33.89 -40.11 -18.53
C GLU A 335 -34.91 -41.18 -18.09
N GLN A 336 -36.06 -41.20 -18.76
CA GLN A 336 -37.01 -42.31 -18.76
C GLN A 336 -36.83 -43.13 -20.04
N PRO A 337 -37.03 -44.45 -20.02
CA PRO A 337 -37.67 -45.15 -21.14
C PRO A 337 -39.19 -45.06 -21.06
#